data_AF-U7Q9Y0-F1
#
_entry.id   AF-U7Q9Y0-F1
#
_cell.length_a   1.000
_cell.length_b   1.000
_cell.length_c   1.000
_cell.angle_alpha   90.00
_cell.angle_beta   90.00
_cell.angle_gamma   90.00
#
_symmetry.space_group_name_H-M   'P 1'
#
loop_
_entity.id
_entity.type
_entity.pdbx_description
1 polymer ?
#
loop_
_entity_poly.entity_id
_entity_poly.type
_entity_poly.pdbx_seq_one_letter_code
_entity_poly.pdbx_strand_id
1 'polypeptide(L)' 'MSQRKLGEKLGVVFQTVNNWENGRTKPTRMAMMLIKQELEQMGEEGTDLLEQYFGE' A
#
# COMPACT_ATOMS: atom_id res chain seq x y z
N MET A 1 7.41 -2.02 8.38
CA MET A 1 7.52 -0.68 7.75
C MET A 1 6.65 0.32 8.52
N SER A 2 6.99 1.62 8.59
CA SER A 2 6.14 2.63 9.25
C SER A 2 5.23 3.36 8.25
N GLN A 3 4.10 3.92 8.71
CA GLN A 3 3.18 4.73 7.89
C GLN A 3 3.89 5.91 7.20
N ARG A 4 4.86 6.55 7.88
CA ARG A 4 5.65 7.65 7.29
C ARG A 4 6.49 7.16 6.11
N LYS A 5 7.23 6.05 6.29
CA LYS A 5 8.07 5.47 5.24
C LYS A 5 7.24 5.01 4.04
N LEU A 6 6.06 4.43 4.29
CA LEU A 6 5.13 4.06 3.23
C LEU A 6 4.58 5.31 2.52
N GLY A 7 4.17 6.33 3.27
CA GLY A 7 3.72 7.60 2.70
C GLY A 7 4.77 8.24 1.78
N GLU A 8 6.01 8.34 2.23
CA GLU A 8 7.13 8.86 1.43
C GLU A 8 7.32 8.10 0.12
N LYS A 9 7.26 6.75 0.16
CA LYS A 9 7.34 5.90 -1.03
C LYS A 9 6.17 6.10 -1.99
N LEU A 10 4.97 6.27 -1.47
CA LEU A 10 3.74 6.45 -2.25
C LEU A 10 3.49 7.91 -2.66
N GLY A 11 4.35 8.85 -2.25
CA GLY A 11 4.18 10.29 -2.52
C GLY A 11 3.00 10.93 -1.77
N VAL A 12 2.60 10.36 -0.62
CA VAL A 12 1.51 10.87 0.22
C VAL A 12 1.96 11.10 1.66
N VAL A 13 1.30 12.01 2.37
CA VAL A 13 1.58 12.21 3.80
C VAL A 13 1.12 11.02 4.64
N PHE A 14 1.76 10.80 5.79
CA PHE A 14 1.43 9.66 6.68
C PHE A 14 -0.06 9.63 7.10
N GLN A 15 -0.70 10.80 7.22
CA GLN A 15 -2.13 10.93 7.56
C GLN A 15 -3.02 10.26 6.52
N THR A 16 -2.62 10.28 5.24
CA THR A 16 -3.34 9.63 4.15
C THR A 16 -3.33 8.12 4.33
N VAL A 17 -2.16 7.54 4.62
CA VAL A 17 -2.01 6.09 4.93
C VAL A 17 -2.84 5.73 6.16
N ASN A 18 -2.74 6.51 7.24
CA ASN A 18 -3.53 6.30 8.45
C ASN A 18 -5.05 6.34 8.17
N ASN A 19 -5.52 7.21 7.27
CA ASN A 19 -6.93 7.25 6.91
C ASN A 19 -7.37 6.02 6.08
N TRP A 20 -6.49 5.44 5.26
CA TRP A 20 -6.76 4.19 4.55
C TRP A 20 -6.87 3.01 5.51
N GLU A 21 -5.91 2.88 6.43
CA GLU A 21 -5.90 1.80 7.43
C GLU A 21 -7.11 1.85 8.37
N ASN A 22 -7.57 3.06 8.72
CA ASN A 22 -8.78 3.25 9.53
C ASN A 22 -10.08 3.24 8.71
N GLY A 23 -10.02 2.94 7.40
CA GLY A 23 -11.20 2.86 6.52
C GLY A 23 -11.93 4.18 6.28
N ARG A 24 -11.34 5.33 6.67
CA ARG A 24 -11.95 6.66 6.51
C ARG A 24 -11.97 7.11 5.05
N THR A 25 -10.97 6.70 4.28
CA THR A 25 -10.86 6.96 2.84
C THR A 25 -10.26 5.74 2.15
N LYS A 26 -10.41 5.63 0.84
CA LYS A 26 -9.77 4.57 0.04
C LYS A 26 -8.58 5.11 -0.75
N PRO A 27 -7.54 4.30 -1.01
CA PRO A 27 -6.45 4.70 -1.90
C PRO A 27 -6.98 5.01 -3.30
N THR A 28 -6.34 5.95 -4.00
CA THR A 28 -6.61 6.21 -5.41
C THR A 28 -6.10 5.04 -6.26
N ARG A 29 -6.54 4.96 -7.53
CA ARG A 29 -6.04 3.95 -8.46
C ARG A 29 -4.50 3.99 -8.59
N MET A 30 -3.91 5.19 -8.61
CA MET A 30 -2.45 5.35 -8.64
C MET A 30 -1.80 4.81 -7.37
N ALA A 31 -2.33 5.15 -6.20
CA ALA A 31 -1.82 4.64 -4.92
C ALA A 31 -1.91 3.11 -4.85
N MET A 32 -3.01 2.51 -5.33
CA MET A 32 -3.16 1.05 -5.40
C MET A 32 -2.11 0.40 -6.32
N MET A 33 -1.80 1.01 -7.48
CA MET A 33 -0.75 0.51 -8.38
C MET A 33 0.62 0.55 -7.71
N LEU A 34 0.95 1.64 -7.01
CA LEU A 34 2.21 1.76 -6.28
C LEU A 34 2.29 0.78 -5.09
N ILE A 35 1.19 0.57 -4.36
CA ILE A 35 1.14 -0.44 -3.28
C ILE A 35 1.42 -1.84 -3.85
N LYS A 36 0.81 -2.21 -4.97
CA LYS A 36 1.08 -3.49 -5.65
C LYS A 36 2.56 -3.61 -6.03
N GLN A 37 3.14 -2.58 -6.62
CA GLN A 37 4.55 -2.56 -7.01
C GLN A 37 5.49 -2.69 -5.80
N GLU A 38 5.15 -2.10 -4.66
CA GLU A 38 5.93 -2.26 -3.42
C GLU A 38 5.86 -3.70 -2.89
N LEU A 39 4.69 -4.34 -2.94
CA LEU A 39 4.53 -5.74 -2.54
C LEU A 39 5.31 -6.68 -3.47
N GLU A 40 5.30 -6.44 -4.78
CA GLU A 40 6.10 -7.20 -5.75
C GLU A 40 7.61 -7.10 -5.47
N GLN A 41 8.08 -5.92 -5.04
CA GLN A 41 9.48 -5.70 -4.65
C GLN A 41 9.87 -6.35 -3.32
N MET A 42 8.90 -6.68 -2.45
CA MET A 42 9.15 -7.38 -1.18
C MET A 42 9.43 -8.88 -1.37
N GLY A 43 9.21 -9.43 -2.57
CA GLY A 43 9.43 -10.84 -2.85
C GLY A 43 8.50 -11.73 -2.03
N GLU A 44 9.04 -12.76 -1.38
CA GLU A 44 8.24 -13.74 -0.61
C GLU A 44 7.39 -13.10 0.49
N GLU A 45 7.87 -12.01 1.12
CA GLU A 45 7.15 -11.30 2.19
C GLU A 45 5.90 -10.53 1.69
N GLY A 46 5.75 -10.33 0.38
CA GLY A 46 4.60 -9.64 -0.21
C GLY A 46 3.60 -10.56 -0.90
N THR A 47 3.94 -11.84 -1.07
CA THR A 47 3.17 -12.79 -1.90
C THR A 47 1.77 -13.06 -1.34
N ASP A 48 1.64 -13.22 -0.02
CA ASP A 48 0.35 -13.47 0.64
C ASP A 48 -0.63 -12.30 0.44
N LEU A 49 -0.14 -11.06 0.57
CA LEU A 49 -0.93 -9.86 0.35
C LEU A 49 -1.24 -9.65 -1.14
N LEU A 50 -0.32 -10.00 -2.04
CA LEU A 50 -0.57 -9.96 -3.48
C LEU A 50 -1.69 -10.94 -3.87
N GLU A 51 -1.66 -12.17 -3.36
CA GLU A 51 -2.70 -13.15 -3.62
C GLU A 51 -4.04 -12.71 -3.03
N GLN A 52 -4.04 -12.28 -1.76
CA GLN A 52 -5.27 -11.90 -1.05
C GLN A 52 -5.99 -10.70 -1.68
N TYR A 53 -5.26 -9.69 -2.14
CA TYR A 53 -5.85 -8.41 -2.56
C TYR A 53 -5.76 -8.14 -4.08
N PHE A 54 -4.92 -8.89 -4.81
CA PHE A 54 -4.68 -8.70 -6.23
C PHE A 54 -4.66 -10.01 -7.04
N GLY A 55 -4.94 -11.16 -6.41
CA GLY A 55 -5.21 -12.42 -7.11
C GLY A 55 -6.50 -12.36 -7.93
N GLU A 56 -6.60 -13.24 -8.93
CA GLU A 56 -7.82 -13.41 -9.75
C GLU A 56 -8.96 -14.10 -8.98
#